data_AF-T0Z9G3-F1
#
_entry.id   AF-T0Z9G3-F1
#
_cell.length_a   1.000
_cell.length_b   1.000
_cell.length_c   1.000
_cell.angle_alpha   90.00
_cell.angle_beta   90.00
_cell.angle_gamma   90.00
#
_symmetry.space_group_name_H-M   'P 1'
#
loop_
_entity.id
_entity.type
_entity.pdbx_description
1 polymer ?
#
loop_
_entity_poly.entity_id
_entity_poly.type
_entity_poly.pdbx_seq_one_letter_code
_entity_poly.pdbx_strand_id
1 'polypeptide(L)'
;MELLTSLSAGATTGLSLAGAIIGSISIAGSFIAFSKLQGWLPGRPIVLPARQVVNFAVLIVGVGFGGAAVVVAQAFYLLPFFVLLLVYGILLTLPIGGADMPVVISLFNALTGVAVALDGFALVNGPLGDAGYAMVIAGTLVGAAGSLLTLLMARAMNRSLGNVLFGAFGSGPDTGGPVTGSLKPIDVADAAVLMEYSGQVVIAPGYGM
;
A
#
# COMPACT_ATOMS: atom_id res chain seq x y z
N MET A 1 29.61 -16.94 -24.43
CA MET A 1 29.69 -16.88 -22.94
C MET A 1 29.44 -15.45 -22.45
N GLU A 2 30.04 -14.41 -23.05
CA GLU A 2 29.76 -12.98 -22.76
C GLU A 2 28.31 -12.54 -22.98
N LEU A 3 27.63 -13.09 -23.99
CA LEU A 3 26.22 -12.77 -24.25
C LEU A 3 25.27 -13.30 -23.15
N LEU A 4 25.65 -14.39 -22.47
CA LEU A 4 24.86 -14.97 -21.39
C LEU A 4 25.13 -14.26 -20.06
N THR A 5 26.37 -13.82 -19.81
CA THR A 5 26.72 -13.03 -18.62
C THR A 5 26.22 -11.59 -18.69
N SER A 6 26.13 -10.98 -19.87
CA SER A 6 25.51 -9.65 -20.05
C SER A 6 23.99 -9.71 -19.89
N LEU A 7 23.34 -10.78 -20.38
CA LEU A 7 21.91 -11.01 -20.18
C LEU A 7 21.58 -11.26 -18.69
N SER A 8 22.43 -12.01 -17.97
CA SER A 8 22.26 -12.22 -16.53
C SER A 8 22.48 -10.94 -15.72
N ALA A 9 23.47 -10.11 -16.09
CA ALA A 9 23.71 -8.81 -15.43
C ALA A 9 22.57 -7.80 -15.66
N GLY A 10 22.01 -7.76 -16.88
CA GLY A 10 20.84 -6.94 -17.20
C GLY A 10 19.59 -7.38 -16.42
N ALA A 11 19.36 -8.68 -16.32
CA ALA A 11 18.25 -9.23 -15.54
C ALA A 11 18.37 -8.92 -14.03
N THR A 12 19.55 -9.11 -13.45
CA THR A 12 19.84 -8.75 -12.05
C THR A 12 19.58 -7.26 -11.77
N THR A 13 20.07 -6.39 -12.66
CA THR A 13 19.90 -4.94 -12.48
C THR A 13 18.44 -4.50 -12.60
N GLY A 14 17.70 -5.11 -13.53
CA GLY A 14 16.26 -4.87 -13.68
C GLY A 14 15.46 -5.30 -12.46
N LEU A 15 15.80 -6.45 -11.86
CA LEU A 15 15.17 -6.94 -10.62
C LEU A 15 15.44 -6.00 -9.44
N SER A 16 16.69 -5.54 -9.25
CA SER A 16 17.04 -4.58 -8.20
C SER A 16 16.33 -3.23 -8.37
N LEU A 17 16.21 -2.73 -9.60
CA LEU A 17 15.45 -1.50 -9.85
C LEU A 17 13.96 -1.67 -9.52
N ALA A 18 13.36 -2.79 -9.90
CA ALA A 18 11.97 -3.09 -9.59
C ALA A 18 11.75 -3.21 -8.07
N GLY A 19 12.65 -3.91 -7.36
CA GLY A 19 12.65 -3.99 -5.90
C GLY A 19 12.77 -2.61 -5.25
N ALA A 20 13.73 -1.79 -5.69
CA ALA A 20 13.93 -0.44 -5.19
C ALA A 20 12.72 0.48 -5.45
N ILE A 21 12.04 0.35 -6.60
CA ILE A 21 10.81 1.09 -6.90
C ILE A 21 9.72 0.73 -5.90
N ILE A 22 9.42 -0.56 -5.77
CA ILE A 22 8.34 -1.04 -4.91
C ILE A 22 8.65 -0.70 -3.44
N GLY A 23 9.89 -0.90 -2.99
CA GLY A 23 10.36 -0.57 -1.64
C GLY A 23 10.22 0.92 -1.30
N SER A 24 10.69 1.80 -2.19
CA SER A 24 10.63 3.26 -1.99
C SER A 24 9.19 3.78 -1.90
N ILE A 25 8.30 3.26 -2.75
CA ILE A 25 6.89 3.63 -2.73
C ILE A 25 6.24 3.13 -1.43
N SER A 26 6.55 1.90 -1.02
CA SER A 26 5.92 1.26 0.13
C SER A 26 6.35 1.88 1.45
N ILE A 27 7.63 2.25 1.61
CA ILE A 27 8.11 2.92 2.82
C ILE A 27 7.47 4.31 2.97
N ALA A 28 7.48 5.12 1.91
CA ALA A 28 6.89 6.45 1.92
C ALA A 28 5.37 6.42 2.14
N GLY A 29 4.67 5.50 1.47
CA GLY A 29 3.24 5.31 1.66
C GLY A 29 2.89 4.85 3.08
N SER A 30 3.68 3.95 3.66
CA SER A 30 3.50 3.49 5.05
C SER A 30 3.67 4.62 6.07
N PHE A 31 4.62 5.54 5.85
CA PHE A 31 4.76 6.73 6.70
C PHE A 31 3.54 7.66 6.65
N ILE A 32 2.91 7.83 5.48
CA ILE A 32 1.67 8.62 5.36
C ILE A 32 0.50 7.90 6.05
N ALA A 33 0.38 6.58 5.87
CA ALA A 33 -0.64 5.78 6.57
C ALA A 33 -0.49 5.88 8.09
N PHE A 34 0.74 5.72 8.60
CA PHE A 34 1.07 5.93 10.01
C PHE A 34 0.68 7.33 10.48
N SER A 35 1.09 8.37 9.75
CA SER A 35 0.84 9.76 10.13
C SER A 35 -0.66 10.09 10.20
N LYS A 36 -1.48 9.49 9.33
CA LYS A 36 -2.94 9.66 9.37
C LYS A 36 -3.60 8.95 10.55
N LEU A 37 -3.17 7.72 10.86
CA LEU A 37 -3.72 6.96 11.99
C LEU A 37 -3.26 7.52 13.35
N GLN A 38 -2.05 8.08 13.41
CA GLN A 38 -1.52 8.77 14.59
C GLN A 38 -2.17 10.16 14.80
N GLY A 39 -2.92 10.66 13.83
CA GLY A 39 -3.57 11.98 13.90
C GLY A 39 -2.65 13.16 13.58
N TRP A 40 -1.41 12.92 13.13
CA TRP A 40 -0.51 13.98 12.65
C TRP A 40 -0.97 14.58 11.32
N LEU A 41 -1.59 13.74 10.49
CA LEU A 41 -2.30 14.16 9.28
C LEU A 41 -3.81 13.92 9.45
N PRO A 42 -4.66 14.74 8.81
CA PRO A 42 -6.09 14.53 8.88
C PRO A 42 -6.48 13.22 8.19
N GLY A 43 -7.40 12.47 8.80
CA GLY A 43 -7.89 11.19 8.25
C GLY A 43 -8.75 11.34 6.98
N ARG A 44 -9.21 12.56 6.64
CA ARG A 44 -9.93 12.79 5.38
C ARG A 44 -8.98 12.71 4.17
N PRO A 45 -9.47 12.25 3.00
CA PRO A 45 -8.72 12.31 1.75
C PRO A 45 -8.15 13.71 1.47
N ILE A 46 -6.84 13.79 1.19
CA ILE A 46 -6.18 15.02 0.74
C ILE A 46 -5.98 14.90 -0.77
N VAL A 47 -6.72 15.69 -1.53
CA VAL A 47 -6.78 15.61 -3.00
C VAL A 47 -6.04 16.80 -3.62
N LEU A 48 -5.07 16.51 -4.48
CA LEU A 48 -4.33 17.52 -5.25
C LEU A 48 -5.01 17.78 -6.61
N PRO A 49 -5.00 19.02 -7.11
CA PRO A 49 -5.45 19.33 -8.46
C PRO A 49 -4.55 18.62 -9.48
N ALA A 50 -5.14 18.09 -10.56
CA ALA A 50 -4.43 17.37 -11.63
C ALA A 50 -3.55 16.19 -11.15
N ARG A 51 -3.89 15.54 -10.03
CA ARG A 51 -3.08 14.47 -9.42
C ARG A 51 -2.67 13.34 -10.37
N GLN A 52 -3.49 13.02 -11.38
CA GLN A 52 -3.20 11.94 -12.31
C GLN A 52 -1.96 12.26 -13.13
N VAL A 53 -1.91 13.49 -13.66
CA VAL A 53 -0.79 14.00 -14.44
C VAL A 53 0.44 14.12 -13.55
N VAL A 54 0.29 14.66 -12.34
CA VAL A 54 1.40 14.81 -11.39
C VAL A 54 1.97 13.44 -10.99
N ASN A 55 1.14 12.49 -10.58
CA ASN A 55 1.57 11.16 -10.17
C ASN A 55 2.26 10.43 -11.33
N PHE A 56 1.67 10.47 -12.53
CA PHE A 56 2.25 9.83 -13.70
C PHE A 56 3.58 10.48 -14.10
N ALA A 57 3.67 11.81 -14.09
CA ALA A 57 4.90 12.53 -14.39
C ALA A 57 6.01 12.20 -13.39
N VAL A 58 5.73 12.24 -12.08
CA VAL A 58 6.71 11.91 -11.04
C VAL A 58 7.17 10.46 -11.17
N LEU A 59 6.27 9.51 -11.45
CA LEU A 59 6.62 8.12 -11.66
C LEU A 59 7.53 7.93 -12.89
N ILE A 60 7.15 8.50 -14.03
CA ILE A 60 7.93 8.35 -15.28
C ILE A 60 9.30 9.01 -15.15
N VAL A 61 9.38 10.21 -14.60
CA VAL A 61 10.67 10.90 -14.38
C VAL A 61 11.52 10.13 -13.36
N GLY A 62 10.91 9.63 -12.29
CA GLY A 62 11.57 8.79 -11.29
C GLY A 62 12.14 7.51 -11.89
N VAL A 63 11.35 6.76 -12.66
CA VAL A 63 11.82 5.54 -13.37
C VAL A 63 12.88 5.88 -14.44
N GLY A 64 12.77 7.03 -15.10
CA GLY A 64 13.78 7.56 -16.02
C GLY A 64 15.14 7.78 -15.34
N PHE A 65 15.12 8.41 -14.16
CA PHE A 65 16.05 8.23 -13.04
C PHE A 65 16.82 6.90 -13.02
N GLY A 66 16.09 5.82 -12.71
CA GLY A 66 16.66 4.49 -12.54
C GLY A 66 17.25 3.93 -13.82
N GLY A 67 16.58 4.14 -14.96
CA GLY A 67 17.08 3.74 -16.27
C GLY A 67 18.38 4.45 -16.64
N ALA A 68 18.46 5.76 -16.42
CA ALA A 68 19.67 6.55 -16.66
C ALA A 68 20.82 6.12 -15.75
N ALA A 69 20.55 5.80 -14.48
CA ALA A 69 21.56 5.29 -13.55
C ALA A 69 22.20 4.00 -14.07
N VAL A 70 21.43 3.13 -14.72
CA VAL A 70 21.92 1.87 -15.30
C VAL A 70 22.66 2.10 -16.61
N VAL A 71 22.11 2.89 -17.53
CA VAL A 71 22.70 3.09 -18.86
C VAL A 71 23.97 3.93 -18.82
N VAL A 72 23.98 4.99 -18.01
CA VAL A 72 25.11 5.92 -17.88
C VAL A 72 26.12 5.43 -16.83
N ALA A 73 25.73 4.45 -16.00
CA ALA A 73 26.54 3.89 -14.91
C ALA A 73 27.06 4.97 -13.93
N GLN A 74 26.23 5.97 -13.63
CA GLN A 74 26.56 7.06 -12.72
C GLN A 74 25.65 7.08 -11.50
N ALA A 75 26.26 7.04 -10.31
CA ALA A 75 25.56 7.06 -9.03
C ALA A 75 24.76 8.36 -8.81
N PHE A 76 25.12 9.45 -9.48
CA PHE A 76 24.41 10.73 -9.42
C PHE A 76 22.91 10.59 -9.68
N TYR A 77 22.51 9.69 -10.59
CA TYR A 77 21.11 9.47 -10.96
C TYR A 77 20.31 8.66 -9.93
N LEU A 78 20.97 7.98 -8.98
CA LEU A 78 20.28 7.20 -7.95
C LEU A 78 19.56 8.08 -6.93
N LEU A 79 20.17 9.22 -6.55
CA LEU A 79 19.55 10.14 -5.60
C LEU A 79 18.20 10.70 -6.10
N PRO A 80 18.10 11.31 -7.30
CA PRO A 80 16.81 11.78 -7.81
C PRO A 80 15.83 10.63 -8.06
N PHE A 81 16.31 9.43 -8.44
CA PHE A 81 15.47 8.23 -8.54
C PHE A 81 14.77 7.91 -7.20
N PHE A 82 15.53 7.76 -6.11
CA PHE A 82 14.96 7.44 -4.79
C PHE A 82 14.04 8.55 -4.28
N VAL A 83 14.48 9.82 -4.37
CA VAL A 83 13.70 10.96 -3.90
C VAL A 83 12.35 11.05 -4.61
N LEU A 84 12.32 10.90 -5.94
CA LEU A 84 11.07 10.97 -6.71
C LEU A 84 10.12 9.82 -6.41
N LEU A 85 10.65 8.61 -6.15
CA LEU A 85 9.81 7.45 -5.82
C LEU A 85 9.26 7.51 -4.39
N LEU A 86 10.02 8.07 -3.45
CA LEU A 86 9.52 8.42 -2.12
C LEU A 86 8.40 9.46 -2.22
N VAL A 87 8.60 10.52 -3.02
CA VAL A 87 7.57 11.53 -3.29
C VAL A 87 6.34 10.88 -3.94
N TYR A 88 6.52 9.99 -4.90
CA TYR A 88 5.42 9.25 -5.51
C TYR A 88 4.64 8.42 -4.48
N GLY A 89 5.32 7.71 -3.57
CA GLY A 89 4.68 6.98 -2.49
C GLY A 89 3.81 7.88 -1.60
N ILE A 90 4.30 9.09 -1.28
CA ILE A 90 3.51 10.10 -0.56
C ILE A 90 2.26 10.48 -1.37
N LEU A 91 2.44 10.86 -2.63
CA LEU A 91 1.37 11.32 -3.51
C LEU A 91 0.30 10.24 -3.76
N LEU A 92 0.71 8.97 -3.77
CA LEU A 92 -0.18 7.82 -3.94
C LEU A 92 -1.09 7.61 -2.70
N THR A 93 -0.58 7.82 -1.49
CA THR A 93 -1.30 7.53 -0.24
C THR A 93 -2.09 8.71 0.33
N LEU A 94 -1.74 9.95 -0.03
CA LEU A 94 -2.47 11.16 0.37
C LEU A 94 -3.98 11.16 0.07
N PRO A 95 -4.47 10.70 -1.10
CA PRO A 95 -5.91 10.73 -1.41
C PRO A 95 -6.71 9.61 -0.74
N ILE A 96 -6.07 8.67 -0.03
CA ILE A 96 -6.78 7.54 0.58
C ILE A 96 -7.36 7.96 1.94
N GLY A 97 -8.61 7.56 2.23
CA GLY A 97 -9.27 7.89 3.49
C GLY A 97 -8.74 7.08 4.67
N GLY A 98 -8.81 7.65 5.87
CA GLY A 98 -8.39 7.03 7.13
C GLY A 98 -9.09 5.69 7.41
N ALA A 99 -10.37 5.60 7.08
CA ALA A 99 -11.16 4.37 7.21
C ALA A 99 -10.63 3.22 6.33
N ASP A 100 -10.04 3.54 5.18
CA ASP A 100 -9.49 2.56 4.23
C ASP A 100 -8.00 2.25 4.47
N MET A 101 -7.36 2.94 5.41
CA MET A 101 -5.93 2.77 5.71
C MET A 101 -5.54 1.33 6.08
N PRO A 102 -6.34 0.53 6.81
CA PRO A 102 -5.99 -0.86 7.09
C PRO A 102 -5.72 -1.69 5.83
N VAL A 103 -6.51 -1.50 4.77
CA VAL A 103 -6.32 -2.20 3.49
C VAL A 103 -5.02 -1.75 2.81
N VAL A 104 -4.72 -0.44 2.86
CA VAL A 104 -3.49 0.13 2.29
C VAL A 104 -2.24 -0.37 3.02
N ILE A 105 -2.30 -0.49 4.34
CA ILE A 105 -1.20 -1.03 5.15
C ILE A 105 -0.92 -2.47 4.76
N SER A 106 -1.97 -3.28 4.61
CA SER A 106 -1.84 -4.66 4.15
C SER A 106 -1.24 -4.76 2.73
N LEU A 107 -1.65 -3.85 1.83
CA LEU A 107 -1.09 -3.77 0.49
C LEU A 107 0.41 -3.43 0.52
N PHE A 108 0.82 -2.42 1.30
CA PHE A 108 2.24 -2.08 1.40
C PHE A 108 3.06 -3.19 2.05
N ASN A 109 2.51 -3.94 3.00
CA ASN A 109 3.15 -5.14 3.54
C ASN A 109 3.37 -6.20 2.44
N ALA A 110 2.36 -6.46 1.61
CA ALA A 110 2.49 -7.37 0.47
C ALA A 110 3.56 -6.90 -0.52
N LEU A 111 3.55 -5.61 -0.87
CA LEU A 111 4.50 -4.99 -1.78
C LEU A 111 5.94 -5.04 -1.24
N THR A 112 6.15 -4.82 0.06
CA THR A 112 7.48 -4.99 0.67
C THR A 112 7.98 -6.44 0.59
N GLY A 113 7.10 -7.43 0.74
CA GLY A 113 7.47 -8.83 0.53
C GLY A 113 7.92 -9.11 -0.91
N VAL A 114 7.17 -8.59 -1.89
CA VAL A 114 7.56 -8.70 -3.31
C VAL A 114 8.88 -7.99 -3.59
N ALA A 115 9.11 -6.79 -3.04
CA ALA A 115 10.37 -6.07 -3.19
C ALA A 115 11.56 -6.87 -2.64
N VAL A 116 11.44 -7.42 -1.44
CA VAL A 116 12.46 -8.27 -0.81
C VAL A 116 12.75 -9.51 -1.65
N ALA A 117 11.71 -10.12 -2.26
CA ALA A 117 11.91 -11.26 -3.14
C ALA A 117 12.70 -10.89 -4.41
N LEU A 118 12.39 -9.75 -5.03
CA LEU A 118 13.09 -9.26 -6.22
C LEU A 118 14.56 -8.93 -5.92
N ASP A 119 14.81 -8.27 -4.80
CA ASP A 119 16.18 -8.01 -4.32
C ASP A 119 16.91 -9.32 -3.99
N GLY A 120 16.22 -10.30 -3.40
CA GLY A 120 16.75 -11.63 -3.17
C GLY A 120 17.22 -12.31 -4.46
N PHE A 121 16.39 -12.31 -5.51
CA PHE A 121 16.77 -12.86 -6.82
C PHE A 121 17.97 -12.14 -7.44
N ALA A 122 18.10 -10.83 -7.22
CA ALA A 122 19.26 -10.08 -7.68
C ALA A 122 20.56 -10.49 -6.95
N LEU A 123 20.47 -10.89 -5.69
CA LEU A 123 21.62 -11.24 -4.83
C LEU A 123 22.04 -12.71 -4.91
N VAL A 124 21.18 -13.62 -5.40
CA VAL A 124 21.45 -15.08 -5.46
C VAL A 124 22.75 -15.42 -6.20
N ASN A 125 23.07 -14.69 -7.27
CA ASN A 125 24.28 -14.92 -8.07
C ASN A 125 25.50 -14.10 -7.59
N GLY A 126 25.37 -13.39 -6.46
CA GLY A 126 26.40 -12.53 -5.89
C GLY A 126 27.10 -13.13 -4.67
N PRO A 127 28.02 -12.37 -4.04
CA PRO A 127 28.76 -12.82 -2.86
C PRO A 127 27.89 -13.03 -1.60
N LEU A 128 26.61 -12.60 -1.62
CA LEU A 128 25.63 -12.80 -0.57
C LEU A 128 24.55 -13.86 -0.95
N GLY A 129 24.90 -14.84 -1.78
CA GLY A 129 23.96 -15.81 -2.34
C GLY A 129 23.04 -16.51 -1.33
N ASP A 130 23.58 -16.96 -0.20
CA ASP A 130 22.79 -17.64 0.86
C ASP A 130 21.70 -16.73 1.46
N ALA A 131 22.02 -15.45 1.66
CA ALA A 131 21.04 -14.46 2.10
C ALA A 131 20.01 -14.16 1.00
N GLY A 132 20.43 -14.19 -0.27
CA GLY A 132 19.54 -14.04 -1.42
C GLY A 132 18.44 -15.11 -1.45
N TYR A 133 18.79 -16.39 -1.24
CA TYR A 133 17.78 -17.46 -1.16
C TYR A 133 16.78 -17.26 -0.01
N ALA A 134 17.27 -16.85 1.17
CA ALA A 134 16.39 -16.56 2.30
C ALA A 134 15.42 -15.41 1.99
N MET A 135 15.90 -14.34 1.34
CA MET A 135 15.08 -13.20 0.91
C MET A 135 14.03 -13.59 -0.13
N VAL A 136 14.37 -14.46 -1.10
CA VAL A 136 13.40 -14.98 -2.07
C VAL A 136 12.29 -15.75 -1.36
N ILE A 137 12.63 -16.69 -0.47
CA ILE A 137 11.64 -17.53 0.22
C ILE A 137 10.76 -16.67 1.14
N ALA A 138 11.36 -15.85 2.00
CA ALA A 138 10.62 -15.02 2.92
C ALA A 138 9.79 -13.95 2.19
N GLY A 139 10.37 -13.28 1.20
CA GLY A 139 9.71 -12.23 0.44
C GLY A 139 8.51 -12.73 -0.35
N THR A 140 8.64 -13.87 -1.05
CA THR A 140 7.53 -14.48 -1.80
C THR A 140 6.41 -14.95 -0.88
N LEU A 141 6.74 -15.53 0.27
CA LEU A 141 5.77 -15.92 1.29
C LEU A 141 4.98 -14.72 1.81
N VAL A 142 5.67 -13.65 2.23
CA VAL A 142 5.04 -12.42 2.73
C VAL A 142 4.22 -11.74 1.64
N GLY A 143 4.74 -11.67 0.41
CA GLY A 143 4.05 -11.05 -0.73
C GLY A 143 2.76 -11.77 -1.10
N ALA A 144 2.78 -13.10 -1.17
CA ALA A 144 1.59 -13.90 -1.48
C ALA A 144 0.54 -13.83 -0.35
N ALA A 145 0.96 -14.03 0.90
CA ALA A 145 0.07 -13.97 2.05
C ALA A 145 -0.54 -12.56 2.23
N GLY A 146 0.28 -11.52 2.11
CA GLY A 146 -0.16 -10.13 2.20
C GLY A 146 -1.14 -9.74 1.08
N SER A 147 -0.90 -10.21 -0.15
CA SER A 147 -1.81 -9.95 -1.27
C SER A 147 -3.18 -10.59 -1.04
N LEU A 148 -3.20 -11.83 -0.56
CA LEU A 148 -4.45 -12.51 -0.22
C LEU A 148 -5.18 -11.80 0.93
N LEU A 149 -4.46 -11.43 1.99
CA LEU A 149 -5.01 -10.68 3.12
C LEU A 149 -5.62 -9.35 2.67
N THR A 150 -4.91 -8.60 1.82
CA THR A 150 -5.39 -7.32 1.26
C THR A 150 -6.73 -7.50 0.54
N LEU A 151 -6.85 -8.55 -0.29
CA LEU A 151 -8.09 -8.85 -1.03
C LEU A 151 -9.24 -9.22 -0.08
N LEU A 152 -8.97 -10.03 0.94
CA LEU A 152 -9.98 -10.43 1.93
C LEU A 152 -10.45 -9.24 2.76
N MET A 153 -9.54 -8.35 3.17
CA MET A 153 -9.88 -7.12 3.90
C MET A 153 -10.75 -6.18 3.05
N ALA A 154 -10.37 -5.94 1.79
CA ALA A 154 -11.15 -5.09 0.89
C ALA A 154 -12.57 -5.64 0.70
N ARG A 155 -12.69 -6.96 0.47
CA ARG A 155 -13.99 -7.65 0.36
C ARG A 155 -14.81 -7.55 1.64
N ALA A 156 -14.21 -7.74 2.81
CA ALA A 156 -14.89 -7.62 4.10
C ALA A 156 -15.42 -6.20 4.36
N MET A 157 -14.77 -5.18 3.80
CA MET A 157 -15.21 -3.78 3.85
C MET A 157 -16.20 -3.40 2.74
N ASN A 158 -16.67 -4.36 1.94
CA ASN A 158 -17.56 -4.15 0.81
C ASN A 158 -17.03 -3.11 -0.21
N ARG A 159 -15.71 -3.03 -0.37
CA ARG A 159 -15.02 -2.12 -1.30
C ARG A 159 -14.05 -2.90 -2.17
N SER A 160 -13.94 -2.56 -3.45
CA SER A 160 -12.91 -3.16 -4.31
C SER A 160 -11.54 -2.54 -4.03
N LEU A 161 -10.45 -3.28 -4.27
CA LEU A 161 -9.09 -2.73 -4.13
C LEU A 161 -8.88 -1.50 -5.05
N GLY A 162 -9.48 -1.52 -6.24
CA GLY A 162 -9.51 -0.37 -7.14
C GLY A 162 -10.21 0.84 -6.51
N ASN A 163 -11.33 0.65 -5.82
CA ASN A 163 -12.02 1.73 -5.11
C ASN A 163 -11.25 2.21 -3.89
N VAL A 164 -10.38 1.41 -3.28
CA VAL A 164 -9.55 1.88 -2.17
C VAL A 164 -8.38 2.74 -2.67
N LEU A 165 -7.69 2.29 -3.73
CA LEU A 165 -6.54 3.00 -4.30
C LEU A 165 -6.94 4.18 -5.17
N PHE A 166 -8.09 4.06 -5.82
CA PHE A 166 -8.60 5.01 -6.80
C PHE A 166 -10.02 5.50 -6.47
N GLY A 167 -10.55 5.34 -5.25
CA GLY A 167 -11.93 5.72 -4.93
C GLY A 167 -12.23 7.22 -5.06
N ALA A 168 -11.20 8.06 -4.99
CA ALA A 168 -11.34 9.47 -5.32
C ALA A 168 -11.31 9.74 -6.84
N PHE A 169 -11.15 8.72 -7.70
CA PHE A 169 -11.17 8.79 -9.17
C PHE A 169 -12.61 8.65 -9.65
N GLY A 170 -13.37 9.73 -9.48
CA GLY A 170 -14.77 9.77 -9.85
C GLY A 170 -15.66 9.45 -8.66
N SER A 171 -15.77 10.40 -7.74
CA SER A 171 -16.97 10.51 -6.90
C SER A 171 -18.17 10.65 -7.84
N GLY A 172 -18.70 9.50 -8.28
CA GLY A 172 -20.06 9.42 -8.79
C GLY A 172 -21.01 9.90 -7.68
N PRO A 173 -22.19 10.40 -8.06
CA PRO A 173 -23.13 10.96 -7.09
C PRO A 173 -23.41 9.92 -6.00
N ASP A 174 -23.43 10.39 -4.73
CA ASP A 174 -23.81 9.58 -3.58
C ASP A 174 -25.11 8.83 -3.92
N THR A 175 -25.02 7.50 -4.02
CA THR A 175 -26.18 6.62 -4.20
C THR A 175 -26.87 6.28 -2.88
N GLY A 176 -26.45 6.92 -1.78
CA GLY A 176 -27.13 6.84 -0.50
C GLY A 176 -28.50 7.50 -0.60
N GLY A 177 -29.55 6.68 -0.76
CA GLY A 177 -30.93 7.15 -0.63
C GLY A 177 -31.14 7.87 0.72
N PRO A 178 -32.13 8.77 0.82
CA PRO A 178 -32.38 9.51 2.05
C PRO A 178 -32.57 8.55 3.22
N VAL A 179 -31.89 8.83 4.34
CA VAL A 179 -32.02 8.04 5.56
C VAL A 179 -33.46 8.17 6.06
N THR A 180 -34.22 7.09 5.97
CA THR A 180 -35.61 7.03 6.47
C THR A 180 -35.62 6.47 7.90
N GLY A 181 -36.17 7.22 8.85
CA GLY A 181 -36.37 6.77 10.24
C GLY A 181 -36.14 7.86 11.28
N SER A 182 -36.53 7.59 12.52
CA SER A 182 -36.28 8.45 13.69
C SER A 182 -35.41 7.72 14.71
N LEU A 183 -34.48 8.44 15.35
CA LEU A 183 -33.71 7.92 16.48
C LEU A 183 -34.64 7.61 17.66
N LYS A 184 -34.44 6.45 18.32
CA LYS A 184 -35.17 6.04 19.53
C LYS A 184 -34.20 5.94 20.70
N PRO A 185 -34.11 6.97 21.56
CA PRO A 185 -33.27 6.90 22.76
C PRO A 185 -33.86 5.91 23.78
N ILE A 186 -32.99 5.29 24.58
CA ILE A 186 -33.33 4.37 25.67
C ILE A 186 -32.41 4.63 26.87
N ASP A 187 -32.95 4.54 28.09
CA ASP A 187 -32.18 4.73 29.32
C ASP A 187 -31.44 3.45 29.74
N VAL A 188 -30.38 3.61 30.53
CA VAL A 188 -29.52 2.51 30.98
C VAL A 188 -30.30 1.45 31.77
N ALA A 189 -31.27 1.88 32.59
CA ALA A 189 -32.11 0.98 33.38
C ALA A 189 -32.98 0.09 32.47
N ASP A 190 -33.59 0.67 31.44
CA ASP A 190 -34.44 -0.07 30.50
C ASP A 190 -33.64 -1.05 29.65
N ALA A 191 -32.43 -0.66 29.23
CA ALA A 191 -31.51 -1.55 28.51
C ALA A 191 -31.10 -2.76 29.38
N ALA A 192 -30.87 -2.55 30.69
CA ALA A 192 -30.54 -3.63 31.63
C ALA A 192 -31.70 -4.61 31.78
N VAL A 193 -32.93 -4.12 31.93
CA VAL A 193 -34.15 -4.93 32.01
C VAL A 193 -34.33 -5.76 30.74
N LEU A 194 -34.17 -5.15 29.56
CA LEU A 194 -34.25 -5.88 28.29
C LEU A 194 -33.21 -7.00 28.19
N MET A 195 -31.98 -6.77 28.66
CA MET A 195 -30.93 -7.78 28.67
C MET A 195 -31.21 -8.91 29.70
N GLU A 196 -31.76 -8.59 30.87
CA GLU A 196 -32.09 -9.57 31.92
C GLU A 196 -33.17 -10.57 31.48
N TYR A 197 -34.20 -10.07 30.78
CA TYR A 197 -35.29 -10.91 30.27
C TYR A 197 -35.02 -11.51 28.87
N SER A 198 -33.85 -11.27 28.27
CA SER A 198 -33.48 -11.83 26.98
C SER A 198 -32.99 -13.28 27.10
N GLY A 199 -33.51 -14.18 26.28
CA GLY A 199 -33.06 -15.58 26.24
C GLY A 199 -31.68 -15.79 25.59
N GLN A 200 -31.23 -14.86 24.75
CA GLN A 200 -29.91 -14.87 24.12
C GLN A 200 -29.46 -13.43 23.82
N VAL A 201 -28.25 -13.10 24.22
CA VAL A 201 -27.62 -11.79 23.97
C VAL A 201 -26.38 -11.99 23.11
N VAL A 202 -26.27 -11.22 22.02
CA VAL A 202 -25.08 -11.19 21.15
C VAL A 202 -24.50 -9.79 21.21
N ILE A 203 -23.24 -9.68 21.65
CA ILE A 203 -22.51 -8.42 21.70
C ILE A 203 -21.69 -8.29 20.41
N ALA A 204 -21.91 -7.21 19.66
CA ALA A 204 -21.14 -6.89 18.46
C ALA A 204 -20.19 -5.70 18.77
N PRO A 205 -18.97 -5.95 19.25
CA PRO A 205 -18.03 -4.88 19.56
C PRO A 205 -17.55 -4.17 18.29
N GLY A 206 -17.32 -2.86 18.41
CA GLY A 206 -16.71 -2.03 17.37
C GLY A 206 -15.52 -1.26 17.92
N TYR A 207 -14.86 -0.46 17.08
CA TYR A 207 -13.65 0.29 17.45
C TYR A 207 -13.82 1.25 18.64
N GLY A 208 -15.04 1.75 18.89
CA GLY A 208 -15.32 2.71 19.96
C GLY A 208 -15.65 2.12 21.33
N MET A 209 -15.70 0.78 21.45
CA MET A 209 -15.82 0.08 22.73
C MET A 209 -14.47 0.05 23.44
#